data_AF-A0A8B6HD70-F1
#
_entry.id   AF-A0A8B6HD70-F1
#
_cell.length_a   1.000
_cell.length_b   1.000
_cell.length_c   1.000
_cell.angle_alpha   90.00
_cell.angle_beta   90.00
_cell.angle_gamma   90.00
#
_symmetry.space_group_name_H-M   'P 1'
#
loop_
_entity.id
_entity.type
_entity.pdbx_description
1 polymer ?
#
loop_
_entity_poly.entity_id
_entity_poly.type
_entity_poly.pdbx_seq_one_letter_code
_entity_poly.pdbx_strand_id
1 'polypeptide(L)'
;MNKINFNDFVTQMNPRGGISEIHKGLNHAVNILYNRNRVVSSSQVKKYIILVSDGLPSTPSMISTVSGYGIETLAVAVGEDVSHHFLSVVTGGSAKLFPYNNDRLWHYMMDALIDQSCNICQRSEEGDVVFAVDTSNGWQNLDLATKVPTIINKILSGLKLGPMNKQIALLTFASSSYLRFDFNKYNNETERQNLQRQLSSFVKTTDTNTNITALINSAEALLFDSVKGARVSAKKFLVVFSNYQNDVTNEENKLIETLKENVDIFVVGLDQSDEQFQVMLDIASTSFHIGIDGDMSVNSIDTYISSLLEQTNTVHCELR
;
A
#
# COMPACT_ATOMS: atom_id res chain seq x y z
N MET A 1 38.18 20.80 4.17
CA MET A 1 37.12 20.32 5.09
C MET A 1 37.10 18.80 4.98
N ASN A 2 37.33 18.07 6.06
CA ASN A 2 37.13 16.62 6.05
C ASN A 2 35.67 16.35 5.69
N LYS A 3 35.43 15.61 4.60
CA LYS A 3 34.09 15.10 4.29
C LYS A 3 33.72 14.16 5.43
N ILE A 4 32.89 14.66 6.32
CA ILE A 4 32.28 13.83 7.35
C ILE A 4 31.45 12.77 6.62
N ASN A 5 31.76 11.50 6.84
CA ASN A 5 31.00 10.41 6.27
C ASN A 5 29.69 10.28 7.05
N PHE A 6 28.57 10.61 6.41
CA PHE A 6 27.25 10.50 7.01
C PHE A 6 26.94 9.07 7.47
N ASN A 7 27.47 8.06 6.77
CA ASN A 7 27.27 6.66 7.12
C ASN A 7 27.84 6.31 8.51
N ASP A 8 28.98 6.90 8.87
CA ASP A 8 29.61 6.67 10.16
C ASP A 8 28.73 7.18 11.32
N PHE A 9 27.98 8.26 11.10
CA PHE A 9 27.01 8.78 12.09
C PHE A 9 25.78 7.88 12.22
N VAL A 10 25.25 7.37 11.11
CA VAL A 10 24.10 6.47 11.12
C VAL A 10 24.43 5.17 11.85
N THR A 11 25.58 4.56 11.55
CA THR A 11 26.02 3.31 12.19
C THR A 11 26.31 3.44 13.69
N GLN A 12 26.53 4.67 14.18
CA GLN A 12 26.77 4.95 15.60
C GLN A 12 25.51 5.41 16.36
N MET A 13 24.36 5.49 15.70
CA MET A 13 23.11 5.80 16.38
C MET A 13 22.78 4.69 17.38
N ASN A 14 22.58 5.07 18.64
CA ASN A 14 22.18 4.15 19.70
C ASN A 14 20.73 4.43 20.08
N PRO A 15 19.78 3.56 19.67
CA PRO A 15 18.37 3.74 20.00
C PRO A 15 18.18 3.77 21.51
N ARG A 16 17.33 4.68 21.99
CA ARG A 16 16.91 4.72 23.39
C ARG A 16 15.45 4.30 23.46
N GLY A 17 15.15 3.31 24.30
CA GLY A 17 13.77 2.96 24.60
C GLY A 17 13.05 4.09 25.33
N GLY A 18 11.73 4.14 25.22
CA GLY A 18 10.90 5.16 25.85
C GLY A 18 9.59 5.38 25.11
N ILE A 19 8.84 6.38 25.55
CA ILE A 19 7.59 6.80 24.91
C ILE A 19 7.84 7.43 23.53
N SER A 20 6.96 7.13 22.58
CA SER A 20 7.06 7.60 21.19
C SER A 20 6.45 9.01 21.07
N GLU A 21 7.30 10.02 21.19
CA GLU A 21 6.91 11.43 21.18
C GLU A 21 7.13 12.07 19.80
N ILE A 22 6.44 11.53 18.79
CA ILE A 22 6.57 11.92 17.37
C ILE A 22 6.42 13.43 17.19
N HIS A 23 5.48 14.06 17.90
CA HIS A 23 5.24 15.50 17.84
C HIS A 23 6.48 16.33 18.26
N LYS A 24 7.24 15.89 19.27
CA LYS A 24 8.47 16.59 19.74
C LYS A 24 9.58 16.49 18.70
N GLY A 25 9.75 15.29 18.12
CA GLY A 25 10.72 15.04 17.06
C GLY A 25 10.46 15.92 15.84
N LEU A 26 9.20 15.95 15.38
CA LEU A 26 8.78 16.80 14.26
C LEU A 26 9.00 18.29 14.53
N ASN A 27 8.56 18.78 15.69
CA ASN A 27 8.77 20.19 16.06
C ASN A 27 10.25 20.56 16.12
N HIS A 28 11.10 19.65 16.62
CA HIS A 28 12.54 19.86 16.63
C HIS A 28 13.13 19.92 15.22
N ALA A 29 12.74 19.00 14.33
CA ALA A 29 13.17 18.98 12.93
C ALA A 29 12.73 20.24 12.17
N VAL A 30 11.49 20.69 12.36
CA VAL A 30 10.98 21.95 11.79
C VAL A 30 11.83 23.13 12.26
N ASN A 31 12.15 23.22 13.56
CA ASN A 31 13.00 24.29 14.09
C ASN A 31 14.41 24.28 13.48
N ILE A 32 14.99 23.11 13.19
CA ILE A 32 16.28 23.00 12.51
C ILE A 32 16.18 23.52 11.07
N LEU A 33 15.14 23.14 10.34
CA LEU A 33 14.95 23.44 8.91
C LEU A 33 14.44 24.87 8.64
N TYR A 34 13.72 25.47 9.59
CA TYR A 34 13.08 26.78 9.47
C TYR A 34 13.86 27.93 10.12
N ASN A 35 15.00 27.66 10.76
CA ASN A 35 15.80 28.71 11.42
C ASN A 35 16.39 29.70 10.39
N ARG A 36 15.82 30.91 10.33
CA ARG A 36 16.21 32.02 9.43
C ARG A 36 17.68 32.47 9.54
N ASN A 37 18.37 32.11 10.63
CA ASN A 37 19.76 32.50 10.88
C ASN A 37 20.80 31.47 10.38
N ARG A 38 20.37 30.36 9.75
CA ARG A 38 21.27 29.40 9.08
C ARG A 38 21.27 29.65 7.57
N VAL A 39 22.42 29.40 6.93
CA VAL A 39 22.74 29.58 5.50
C VAL A 39 21.73 28.93 4.52
N VAL A 40 20.83 28.06 5.00
CA VAL A 40 19.82 27.33 4.21
C VAL A 40 18.50 28.12 4.10
N SER A 41 18.59 29.43 3.93
CA SER A 41 17.45 30.33 3.71
C SER A 41 17.45 30.86 2.28
N SER A 42 17.55 29.97 1.29
CA SER A 42 17.07 30.30 -0.05
C SER A 42 15.70 29.65 -0.24
N SER A 43 14.73 30.41 -0.74
CA SER A 43 13.40 29.94 -1.12
C SER A 43 13.39 28.90 -2.26
N GLN A 44 14.57 28.49 -2.73
CA GLN A 44 14.78 27.59 -3.88
C GLN A 44 15.19 26.17 -3.47
N VAL A 45 15.51 25.91 -2.20
CA VAL A 45 15.88 24.57 -1.72
C VAL A 45 14.66 23.87 -1.16
N LYS A 46 14.27 22.74 -1.77
CA LYS A 46 13.24 21.86 -1.23
C LYS A 46 13.71 21.26 0.10
N LYS A 47 12.82 21.20 1.09
CA LYS A 47 13.14 20.71 2.45
C LYS A 47 12.28 19.50 2.74
N TYR A 48 12.93 18.44 3.22
CA TYR A 48 12.28 17.17 3.54
C TYR A 48 12.53 16.79 5.00
N ILE A 49 11.51 16.21 5.62
CA ILE A 49 11.63 15.42 6.85
C ILE A 49 11.28 13.97 6.46
N ILE A 50 12.14 13.03 6.78
CA ILE A 50 11.85 11.60 6.63
C ILE A 50 11.65 11.05 8.05
N LEU A 51 10.39 10.82 8.42
CA LEU A 51 10.01 10.24 9.70
C LEU A 51 10.12 8.71 9.60
N VAL A 52 10.98 8.10 10.40
CA VAL A 52 11.07 6.63 10.48
C VAL A 52 10.36 6.21 11.77
N SER A 53 9.23 5.51 11.66
CA SER A 53 8.37 5.21 12.82
C SER A 53 7.40 4.06 12.55
N ASP A 54 6.96 3.40 13.62
CA ASP A 54 5.77 2.52 13.65
C ASP A 54 4.46 3.34 13.64
N GLY A 55 4.50 4.65 13.87
CA GLY A 55 3.28 5.46 13.86
C GLY A 55 2.39 5.28 15.08
N LEU A 56 2.88 4.68 16.18
CA LEU A 56 2.16 4.59 17.45
C LEU A 56 2.62 5.69 18.42
N PRO A 57 2.14 6.94 18.29
CA PRO A 57 2.51 7.99 19.23
C PRO A 57 1.91 7.70 20.61
N SER A 58 2.63 8.07 21.66
CA SER A 58 2.05 8.05 23.01
C SER A 58 0.99 9.15 23.21
N THR A 59 0.97 10.18 22.34
CA THR A 59 0.03 11.32 22.39
C THR A 59 -0.44 11.76 20.98
N PRO A 60 -1.45 11.10 20.39
CA PRO A 60 -1.90 11.38 19.01
C PRO A 60 -2.47 12.80 18.79
N SER A 61 -3.05 13.41 19.84
CA SER A 61 -3.79 14.68 19.75
C SER A 61 -2.92 15.93 19.62
N MET A 62 -1.59 15.82 19.72
CA MET A 62 -0.66 16.96 19.74
C MET A 62 0.06 17.24 18.42
N ILE A 63 -0.29 16.56 17.32
CA ILE A 63 0.34 16.83 16.03
C ILE A 63 -0.39 17.95 15.31
N SER A 64 0.27 19.11 15.22
CA SER A 64 0.02 20.03 14.11
C SER A 64 0.77 19.51 12.89
N THR A 65 0.07 19.29 11.78
CA THR A 65 0.69 18.98 10.49
C THR A 65 1.79 20.01 10.21
N VAL A 66 2.95 19.56 9.72
CA VAL A 66 4.10 20.43 9.33
C VAL A 66 3.77 21.31 8.10
N SER A 67 2.52 21.27 7.64
CA SER A 67 2.00 22.03 6.51
C SER A 67 2.13 23.53 6.77
N GLY A 68 2.65 24.26 5.79
CA GLY A 68 2.82 25.72 5.85
C GLY A 68 4.25 26.23 6.03
N TYR A 69 5.23 25.36 6.32
CA TYR A 69 6.65 25.76 6.43
C TYR A 69 7.45 25.56 5.13
N GLY A 70 6.80 25.13 4.03
CA GLY A 70 7.50 24.73 2.80
C GLY A 70 8.40 23.50 3.01
N ILE A 71 8.09 22.69 4.02
CA ILE A 71 8.76 21.43 4.36
C ILE A 71 7.82 20.29 4.02
N GLU A 72 8.31 19.33 3.29
CA GLU A 72 7.60 18.10 2.93
C GLU A 72 7.97 16.97 3.89
N THR A 73 6.97 16.35 4.51
CA THR A 73 7.17 15.23 5.43
C THR A 73 6.84 13.92 4.72
N LEU A 74 7.82 13.01 4.69
CA LEU A 74 7.70 11.62 4.26
C LEU A 74 7.76 10.72 5.50
N ALA A 75 7.17 9.53 5.46
CA ALA A 75 7.33 8.56 6.53
C ALA A 75 7.71 7.17 6.01
N VAL A 76 8.64 6.55 6.72
CA VAL A 76 9.00 5.14 6.59
C VAL A 76 8.32 4.38 7.72
N ALA A 77 7.34 3.57 7.35
CA ALA A 77 6.67 2.62 8.23
C ALA A 77 7.64 1.50 8.59
N VAL A 78 8.00 1.40 9.87
CA VAL A 78 8.90 0.36 10.40
C VAL A 78 8.22 -0.39 11.53
N GLY A 79 8.32 -1.72 11.49
CA GLY A 79 7.83 -2.58 12.55
C GLY A 79 6.57 -3.33 12.17
N GLU A 80 6.11 -4.13 13.12
CA GLU A 80 4.93 -4.97 13.01
C GLU A 80 3.69 -4.11 13.32
N ASP A 81 3.64 -3.42 14.45
CA ASP A 81 2.48 -2.60 14.85
C ASP A 81 2.46 -1.20 14.22
N VAL A 82 2.30 -1.11 12.89
CA VAL A 82 2.31 0.18 12.18
C VAL A 82 0.94 0.83 12.07
N SER A 83 0.77 2.04 12.61
CA SER A 83 -0.40 2.88 12.28
C SER A 83 -0.19 3.68 11.00
N HIS A 84 -0.54 3.08 9.85
CA HIS A 84 -0.54 3.76 8.55
C HIS A 84 -1.49 4.95 8.51
N HIS A 85 -2.63 4.88 9.21
CA HIS A 85 -3.55 5.99 9.32
C HIS A 85 -2.89 7.20 9.98
N PHE A 86 -2.26 7.02 11.15
CA PHE A 86 -1.60 8.10 11.83
C PHE A 86 -0.47 8.69 11.00
N LEU A 87 0.40 7.85 10.42
CA LEU A 87 1.49 8.34 9.57
C LEU A 87 0.95 9.10 8.34
N SER A 88 -0.18 8.70 7.77
CA SER A 88 -0.81 9.41 6.64
C SER A 88 -1.28 10.81 7.03
N VAL A 89 -1.81 10.97 8.25
CA VAL A 89 -2.20 12.28 8.80
C VAL A 89 -0.97 13.16 9.01
N VAL A 90 0.13 12.60 9.54
CA VAL A 90 1.38 13.32 9.78
C VAL A 90 2.00 13.82 8.47
N THR A 91 2.02 12.98 7.45
CA THR A 91 2.63 13.26 6.15
C THR A 91 1.72 14.07 5.21
N GLY A 92 0.43 14.20 5.55
CA GLY A 92 -0.55 14.90 4.74
C GLY A 92 -1.00 14.09 3.52
N GLY A 93 -0.88 12.77 3.57
CA GLY A 93 -1.32 11.85 2.53
C GLY A 93 -0.52 10.56 2.50
N SER A 94 -1.19 9.46 2.15
CA SER A 94 -0.61 8.13 2.06
C SER A 94 0.42 7.96 0.93
N ALA A 95 0.43 8.85 -0.06
CA ALA A 95 1.45 9.01 -1.10
C ALA A 95 2.89 9.06 -0.58
N LYS A 96 3.02 9.58 0.65
CA LYS A 96 4.29 9.91 1.31
C LYS A 96 4.66 8.87 2.37
N LEU A 97 3.97 7.73 2.36
CA LEU A 97 4.24 6.58 3.21
C LEU A 97 4.97 5.50 2.44
N PHE A 98 6.08 5.05 3.00
CA PHE A 98 6.96 4.07 2.39
C PHE A 98 7.18 2.93 3.38
N PRO A 99 7.08 1.66 2.97
CA PRO A 99 7.51 0.57 3.82
C PRO A 99 9.04 0.56 3.91
N TYR A 100 9.57 0.09 5.03
CA TYR A 100 11.02 0.10 5.28
C TYR A 100 11.82 -0.90 4.45
N ASN A 101 11.16 -1.92 3.91
CA ASN A 101 11.76 -3.09 3.29
C ASN A 101 11.77 -3.03 1.75
N ASN A 102 11.64 -1.85 1.15
CA ASN A 102 11.80 -1.68 -0.29
C ASN A 102 12.43 -0.35 -0.70
N ASP A 103 12.64 -0.19 -2.00
CA ASP A 103 13.31 0.94 -2.62
C ASP A 103 12.35 2.09 -3.00
N ARG A 104 11.09 2.09 -2.52
CA ARG A 104 10.10 3.10 -2.94
C ARG A 104 10.44 4.50 -2.46
N LEU A 105 10.92 4.62 -1.21
CA LEU A 105 11.40 5.92 -0.71
C LEU A 105 12.54 6.44 -1.59
N TRP A 106 13.44 5.55 -2.01
CA TRP A 106 14.55 5.92 -2.88
C TRP A 106 14.05 6.43 -4.22
N HIS A 107 13.15 5.72 -4.88
CA HIS A 107 12.54 6.15 -6.14
C HIS A 107 11.80 7.49 -6.02
N TYR A 108 11.02 7.67 -4.95
CA TYR A 108 10.34 8.93 -4.67
C TYR A 108 11.32 10.08 -4.49
N MET A 109 12.37 9.88 -3.67
CA MET A 109 13.40 10.90 -3.47
C MET A 109 14.17 11.19 -4.75
N MET A 110 14.42 10.18 -5.57
CA MET A 110 15.07 10.36 -6.86
C MET A 110 14.21 11.21 -7.80
N ASP A 111 12.92 10.93 -7.94
CA ASP A 111 12.03 11.79 -8.73
C ASP A 111 11.91 13.21 -8.16
N ALA A 112 11.87 13.34 -6.84
CA ALA A 112 11.73 14.63 -6.18
C ALA A 112 12.99 15.52 -6.26
N LEU A 113 14.18 14.91 -6.29
CA LEU A 113 15.49 15.58 -6.25
C LEU A 113 16.17 15.69 -7.61
N ILE A 114 15.93 14.77 -8.54
CA ILE A 114 16.50 14.81 -9.88
C ILE A 114 15.70 15.80 -10.74
N ASP A 115 16.40 16.57 -11.57
CA ASP A 115 15.75 17.39 -12.59
C ASP A 115 15.07 16.46 -13.61
N GLN A 116 13.74 16.57 -13.75
CA GLN A 116 12.95 15.79 -14.70
C GLN A 116 13.41 15.98 -16.16
N SER A 117 14.19 17.03 -16.47
CA SER A 117 14.86 17.18 -17.76
C SER A 117 15.95 16.13 -18.04
N CYS A 118 16.45 15.44 -17.00
CA CYS A 118 17.48 14.40 -17.09
C CYS A 118 16.93 12.96 -17.24
N ASN A 119 15.60 12.74 -17.14
CA ASN A 119 15.00 11.41 -17.23
C ASN A 119 14.03 11.30 -18.41
N ILE A 120 14.02 10.14 -19.07
CA ILE A 120 12.88 9.72 -19.90
C ILE A 120 11.96 8.92 -18.97
N CYS A 121 11.02 9.60 -18.32
CA CYS A 121 10.00 8.93 -17.52
C CYS A 121 8.87 8.44 -18.43
N GLN A 122 8.85 7.15 -18.76
CA GLN A 122 7.68 6.52 -19.36
C GLN A 122 6.70 6.15 -18.25
N ARG A 123 5.64 6.94 -18.14
CA ARG A 123 4.48 6.59 -17.31
C ARG A 123 3.69 5.49 -18.02
N SER A 124 3.96 4.24 -17.69
CA SER A 124 3.13 3.12 -18.16
C SER A 124 1.90 3.02 -17.26
N GLU A 125 0.73 3.31 -17.81
CA GLU A 125 -0.55 3.06 -17.15
C GLU A 125 -0.94 1.57 -17.22
N GLU A 126 -0.19 0.73 -17.94
CA GLU A 126 -0.45 -0.71 -18.04
C GLU A 126 -0.24 -1.41 -16.70
N GLY A 127 -1.24 -2.17 -16.27
CA GLY A 127 -1.17 -2.96 -15.05
C GLY A 127 -2.28 -4.00 -15.01
N ASP A 128 -1.93 -5.22 -14.63
CA ASP A 128 -2.88 -6.31 -14.46
C ASP A 128 -3.14 -6.47 -12.96
N VAL A 129 -4.39 -6.23 -12.56
CA VAL A 129 -4.80 -6.21 -11.15
C VAL A 129 -5.74 -7.38 -10.88
N VAL A 130 -5.32 -8.31 -10.03
CA VAL A 130 -6.18 -9.37 -9.51
C VAL A 130 -6.71 -8.93 -8.16
N PHE A 131 -8.03 -8.77 -8.04
CA PHE A 131 -8.67 -8.71 -6.73
C PHE A 131 -8.88 -10.14 -6.24
N ALA A 132 -8.42 -10.44 -5.03
CA ALA A 132 -8.64 -11.72 -4.37
C ALA A 132 -9.42 -11.50 -3.08
N VAL A 133 -10.62 -12.07 -2.99
CA VAL A 133 -11.52 -11.85 -1.85
C VAL A 133 -11.65 -13.14 -1.05
N ASP A 134 -11.26 -13.09 0.22
CA ASP A 134 -11.49 -14.18 1.16
C ASP A 134 -12.99 -14.30 1.41
N THR A 135 -13.47 -15.54 1.32
CA THR A 135 -14.87 -15.93 1.47
C THR A 135 -14.99 -17.07 2.47
N SER A 136 -14.03 -17.23 3.36
CA SER A 136 -14.03 -18.24 4.41
C SER A 136 -15.08 -17.98 5.50
N ASN A 137 -15.24 -18.96 6.39
CA ASN A 137 -16.16 -18.90 7.53
C ASN A 137 -15.83 -17.80 8.55
N GLY A 138 -14.59 -17.28 8.58
CA GLY A 138 -14.20 -16.14 9.41
C GLY A 138 -15.00 -14.86 9.12
N TRP A 139 -15.79 -14.84 8.04
CA TRP A 139 -16.56 -13.70 7.54
C TRP A 139 -18.04 -13.72 7.96
N GLN A 140 -18.53 -14.79 8.59
CA GLN A 140 -19.97 -15.05 8.75
C GLN A 140 -20.73 -14.07 9.67
N ASN A 141 -20.03 -13.37 10.56
CA ASN A 141 -20.65 -12.40 11.48
C ASN A 141 -20.62 -10.95 10.96
N LEU A 142 -20.10 -10.74 9.75
CA LEU A 142 -19.78 -9.40 9.26
C LEU A 142 -20.51 -9.07 7.96
N ASP A 143 -20.90 -7.80 7.80
CA ASP A 143 -21.45 -7.25 6.56
C ASP A 143 -20.40 -7.15 5.43
N LEU A 144 -19.38 -8.00 5.45
CA LEU A 144 -18.25 -7.96 4.53
C LEU A 144 -18.66 -8.26 3.07
N ALA A 145 -19.73 -9.04 2.89
CA ALA A 145 -20.38 -9.24 1.59
C ALA A 145 -20.85 -7.91 0.96
N THR A 146 -21.08 -6.86 1.76
CA THR A 146 -21.40 -5.51 1.30
C THR A 146 -20.18 -4.59 1.32
N LYS A 147 -19.33 -4.68 2.36
CA LYS A 147 -18.16 -3.80 2.53
C LYS A 147 -17.09 -4.01 1.45
N VAL A 148 -16.70 -5.26 1.15
CA VAL A 148 -15.65 -5.52 0.15
C VAL A 148 -16.06 -5.05 -1.24
N PRO A 149 -17.26 -5.37 -1.76
CA PRO A 149 -17.71 -4.80 -3.02
C PRO A 149 -17.73 -3.27 -3.02
N THR A 150 -18.07 -2.63 -1.89
CA THR A 150 -18.05 -1.16 -1.78
C THR A 150 -16.63 -0.61 -1.94
N ILE A 151 -15.65 -1.21 -1.27
CA ILE A 151 -14.24 -0.80 -1.37
C ILE A 151 -13.72 -1.01 -2.79
N ILE A 152 -13.93 -2.20 -3.36
CA ILE A 152 -13.51 -2.49 -4.74
C ILE A 152 -14.21 -1.53 -5.72
N ASN A 153 -15.49 -1.21 -5.56
CA ASN A 153 -16.19 -0.25 -6.42
C ASN A 153 -15.56 1.15 -6.38
N LYS A 154 -15.13 1.61 -5.21
CA LYS A 154 -14.41 2.87 -5.07
C LYS A 154 -13.03 2.81 -5.75
N ILE A 155 -12.30 1.70 -5.61
CA ILE A 155 -11.03 1.48 -6.34
C ILE A 155 -11.28 1.53 -7.85
N LEU A 156 -12.25 0.77 -8.36
CA LEU A 156 -12.63 0.74 -9.77
C LEU A 156 -12.99 2.13 -10.31
N SER A 157 -13.61 2.98 -9.50
CA SER A 157 -13.96 4.35 -9.90
C SER A 157 -12.73 5.22 -10.14
N GLY A 158 -11.63 4.97 -9.44
CA GLY A 158 -10.36 5.67 -9.63
C GLY A 158 -9.41 5.01 -10.64
N LEU A 159 -9.70 3.78 -11.09
CA LEU A 159 -8.95 3.11 -12.15
C LEU A 159 -9.52 3.44 -13.52
N LYS A 160 -8.63 3.64 -14.48
CA LYS A 160 -8.95 3.72 -15.91
C LYS A 160 -8.76 2.34 -16.53
N LEU A 161 -9.84 1.73 -17.00
CA LEU A 161 -9.77 0.38 -17.59
C LEU A 161 -9.51 0.46 -19.08
N GLY A 162 -8.71 -0.47 -19.60
CA GLY A 162 -8.47 -0.57 -21.04
C GLY A 162 -7.27 -1.43 -21.41
N PRO A 163 -7.15 -1.80 -22.70
CA PRO A 163 -6.02 -2.58 -23.20
C PRO A 163 -4.63 -1.94 -22.98
N MET A 164 -4.58 -0.61 -22.96
CA MET A 164 -3.37 0.19 -22.71
C MET A 164 -3.33 0.79 -21.29
N ASN A 165 -4.30 0.43 -20.44
CA ASN A 165 -4.40 0.94 -19.06
C ASN A 165 -4.49 -0.27 -18.11
N LYS A 166 -5.31 -0.17 -17.05
CA LYS A 166 -5.51 -1.27 -16.12
C LYS A 166 -6.46 -2.32 -16.68
N GLN A 167 -6.10 -3.58 -16.49
CA GLN A 167 -6.99 -4.73 -16.70
C GLN A 167 -7.19 -5.40 -15.34
N ILE A 168 -8.39 -5.91 -15.11
CA ILE A 168 -8.79 -6.43 -13.81
C ILE A 168 -9.32 -7.85 -13.92
N ALA A 169 -9.04 -8.65 -12.90
CA ALA A 169 -9.64 -9.97 -12.70
C ALA A 169 -10.06 -10.14 -11.24
N LEU A 170 -10.94 -11.10 -10.96
CA LEU A 170 -11.43 -11.38 -9.61
C LEU A 170 -11.35 -12.87 -9.29
N LEU A 171 -10.69 -13.17 -8.19
CA LEU A 171 -10.70 -14.46 -7.51
C LEU A 171 -11.47 -14.33 -6.20
N THR A 172 -12.17 -15.39 -5.81
CA THR A 172 -12.58 -15.60 -4.41
C THR A 172 -11.90 -16.83 -3.87
N PHE A 173 -11.48 -16.82 -2.62
CA PHE A 173 -10.81 -17.96 -2.01
C PHE A 173 -11.35 -18.27 -0.61
N ALA A 174 -11.25 -19.54 -0.23
CA ALA A 174 -11.46 -20.05 1.11
C ALA A 174 -10.58 -21.31 1.21
N SER A 175 -11.16 -22.51 1.35
CA SER A 175 -10.40 -23.77 1.27
C SER A 175 -9.86 -24.06 -0.14
N SER A 176 -10.46 -23.45 -1.15
CA SER A 176 -10.07 -23.46 -2.55
C SER A 176 -10.26 -22.07 -3.16
N SER A 177 -9.63 -21.80 -4.30
CA SER A 177 -9.76 -20.53 -5.03
C SER A 177 -10.58 -20.71 -6.30
N TYR A 178 -11.41 -19.70 -6.62
CA TYR A 178 -12.34 -19.70 -7.73
C TYR A 178 -12.23 -18.43 -8.54
N LEU A 179 -11.97 -18.59 -9.84
CA LEU A 179 -12.03 -17.51 -10.83
C LEU A 179 -13.47 -17.07 -11.06
N ARG A 180 -13.76 -15.81 -10.75
CA ARG A 180 -15.06 -15.19 -11.01
C ARG A 180 -15.09 -14.57 -12.40
N PHE A 181 -14.00 -13.90 -12.78
CA PHE A 181 -13.75 -13.43 -14.12
C PHE A 181 -12.27 -13.15 -14.34
N ASP A 182 -11.81 -13.29 -15.57
CA ASP A 182 -10.45 -12.99 -16.02
C ASP A 182 -10.32 -11.58 -16.62
N PHE A 183 -9.12 -11.23 -17.08
CA PHE A 183 -8.81 -9.91 -17.64
C PHE A 183 -9.55 -9.59 -18.94
N ASN A 184 -10.11 -10.59 -19.62
CA ASN A 184 -10.83 -10.40 -20.87
C ASN A 184 -12.28 -9.96 -20.66
N LYS A 185 -12.85 -10.16 -19.46
CA LYS A 185 -14.30 -10.02 -19.23
C LYS A 185 -14.79 -8.59 -19.02
N TYR A 186 -14.02 -7.78 -18.28
CA TYR A 186 -14.38 -6.41 -17.94
C TYR A 186 -13.21 -5.47 -18.26
N ASN A 187 -12.94 -5.27 -19.55
CA ASN A 187 -11.71 -4.65 -20.06
C ASN A 187 -11.89 -3.21 -20.58
N ASN A 188 -13.07 -2.61 -20.38
CA ASN A 188 -13.36 -1.25 -20.81
C ASN A 188 -14.31 -0.52 -19.84
N GLU A 189 -14.50 0.77 -20.08
CA GLU A 189 -15.28 1.66 -19.22
C GLU A 189 -16.78 1.31 -19.14
N THR A 190 -17.38 0.82 -20.23
CA THR A 190 -18.78 0.36 -20.22
C THR A 190 -18.92 -0.91 -19.39
N GLU A 191 -17.98 -1.84 -19.54
CA GLU A 191 -17.95 -3.06 -18.76
C GLU A 191 -17.63 -2.82 -17.28
N ARG A 192 -16.84 -1.79 -16.95
CA ARG A 192 -16.63 -1.34 -15.56
C ARG A 192 -17.95 -1.07 -14.86
N GLN A 193 -18.86 -0.33 -15.49
CA GLN A 193 -20.17 -0.02 -14.92
C GLN A 193 -21.04 -1.28 -14.74
N ASN A 194 -20.89 -2.27 -15.63
CA ASN A 194 -21.55 -3.57 -15.49
C ASN A 194 -20.98 -4.36 -14.31
N LEU A 195 -19.65 -4.41 -14.17
CA LEU A 195 -18.98 -5.02 -13.04
C LEU A 195 -19.42 -4.39 -11.72
N GLN A 196 -19.42 -3.05 -11.63
CA GLN A 196 -19.77 -2.34 -10.40
C GLN A 196 -21.18 -2.70 -9.90
N ARG A 197 -22.13 -2.95 -10.82
CA ARG A 197 -23.50 -3.40 -10.50
C ARG A 197 -23.59 -4.86 -10.08
N GLN A 198 -22.68 -5.71 -10.56
CA GLN A 198 -22.72 -7.17 -10.33
C GLN A 198 -21.76 -7.63 -9.23
N LEU A 199 -20.88 -6.75 -8.75
CA LEU A 199 -19.76 -7.13 -7.90
C LEU A 199 -20.17 -7.89 -6.62
N SER A 200 -21.25 -7.46 -5.97
CA SER A 200 -21.80 -8.14 -4.78
C SER A 200 -22.26 -9.56 -5.04
N SER A 201 -22.60 -9.93 -6.29
CA SER A 201 -23.01 -11.30 -6.63
C SER A 201 -21.85 -12.29 -6.62
N PHE A 202 -20.61 -11.81 -6.76
CA PHE A 202 -19.42 -12.65 -6.79
C PHE A 202 -18.87 -12.98 -5.40
N VAL A 203 -19.16 -12.15 -4.40
CA VAL A 203 -18.63 -12.29 -3.03
C VAL A 203 -19.69 -12.97 -2.17
N LYS A 204 -19.60 -14.29 -2.07
CA LYS A 204 -20.46 -15.11 -1.21
C LYS A 204 -19.59 -15.91 -0.25
N THR A 205 -19.88 -15.79 1.04
CA THR A 205 -19.17 -16.54 2.09
C THR A 205 -19.43 -18.04 1.97
N THR A 206 -18.47 -18.81 2.45
CA THR A 206 -18.48 -20.27 2.54
C THR A 206 -18.25 -20.68 3.98
N ASP A 207 -18.53 -21.94 4.30
CA ASP A 207 -18.33 -22.49 5.65
C ASP A 207 -16.95 -23.15 5.81
N THR A 208 -15.98 -22.78 4.97
CA THR A 208 -14.65 -23.40 4.93
C THR A 208 -13.54 -22.45 5.36
N ASN A 209 -12.41 -22.99 5.82
CA ASN A 209 -11.27 -22.19 6.31
C ASN A 209 -10.47 -21.58 5.14
N THR A 210 -9.79 -20.47 5.40
CA THR A 210 -8.85 -19.85 4.45
C THR A 210 -7.64 -20.74 4.17
N ASN A 211 -7.27 -20.85 2.88
CA ASN A 211 -6.07 -21.51 2.40
C ASN A 211 -5.22 -20.53 1.57
N ILE A 212 -4.13 -20.04 2.15
CA ILE A 212 -3.24 -19.05 1.53
C ILE A 212 -2.47 -19.66 0.35
N THR A 213 -2.05 -20.92 0.47
CA THR A 213 -1.42 -21.66 -0.65
C THR A 213 -2.33 -21.71 -1.88
N ALA A 214 -3.64 -21.97 -1.70
CA ALA A 214 -4.60 -22.00 -2.80
C ALA A 214 -4.77 -20.63 -3.47
N LEU A 215 -4.74 -19.55 -2.67
CA LEU A 215 -4.75 -18.18 -3.18
C LEU A 215 -3.52 -17.91 -4.05
N ILE A 216 -2.31 -18.13 -3.50
CA ILE A 216 -1.03 -17.81 -4.16
C ILE A 216 -0.93 -18.53 -5.50
N ASN A 217 -1.13 -19.84 -5.50
CA ASN A 217 -1.03 -20.66 -6.72
C ASN A 217 -2.02 -20.19 -7.80
N SER A 218 -3.24 -19.81 -7.41
CA SER A 218 -4.25 -19.36 -8.37
C SER A 218 -4.00 -17.94 -8.88
N ALA A 219 -3.48 -17.06 -8.02
CA ALA A 219 -3.11 -15.71 -8.39
C ALA A 219 -1.91 -15.72 -9.35
N GLU A 220 -0.86 -16.48 -9.04
CA GLU A 220 0.30 -16.65 -9.91
C GLU A 220 -0.12 -17.22 -11.27
N ALA A 221 -0.87 -18.32 -11.27
CA ALA A 221 -1.36 -18.92 -12.50
C ALA A 221 -2.19 -17.95 -13.36
N LEU A 222 -2.96 -17.04 -12.75
CA LEU A 222 -3.76 -16.06 -13.48
C LEU A 222 -2.95 -14.86 -13.97
N LEU A 223 -2.06 -14.31 -13.14
CA LEU A 223 -1.28 -13.10 -13.44
C LEU A 223 -0.28 -13.28 -14.59
N PHE A 224 0.05 -14.53 -14.92
CA PHE A 224 0.95 -14.89 -16.01
C PHE A 224 0.29 -15.72 -17.14
N ASP A 225 -1.05 -15.83 -17.14
CA ASP A 225 -1.80 -16.53 -18.18
C ASP A 225 -2.29 -15.59 -19.29
N SER A 226 -1.53 -15.57 -20.40
CA SER A 226 -1.87 -14.78 -21.58
C SER A 226 -3.20 -15.18 -22.25
N VAL A 227 -3.66 -16.42 -22.09
CA VAL A 227 -4.96 -16.87 -22.62
C VAL A 227 -6.10 -16.19 -21.86
N LYS A 228 -5.90 -15.95 -20.56
CA LYS A 228 -6.82 -15.19 -19.70
C LYS A 228 -6.62 -13.68 -19.76
N GLY A 229 -5.80 -13.20 -20.69
CA GLY A 229 -5.61 -11.78 -20.98
C GLY A 229 -4.47 -11.12 -20.20
N ALA A 230 -3.67 -11.87 -19.43
CA ALA A 230 -2.52 -11.29 -18.75
C ALA A 230 -1.44 -10.83 -19.74
N ARG A 231 -0.92 -9.62 -19.56
CA ARG A 231 0.03 -8.97 -20.48
C ARG A 231 1.45 -9.10 -19.97
N VAL A 232 2.39 -9.49 -20.83
CA VAL A 232 3.82 -9.60 -20.44
C VAL A 232 4.42 -8.24 -20.08
N SER A 233 3.99 -7.16 -20.74
CA SER A 233 4.49 -5.80 -20.50
C SER A 233 3.91 -5.12 -19.25
N ALA A 234 2.79 -5.63 -18.72
CA ALA A 234 2.07 -4.97 -17.64
C ALA A 234 2.65 -5.35 -16.28
N LYS A 235 2.75 -4.35 -15.39
CA LYS A 235 3.06 -4.62 -13.98
C LYS A 235 1.94 -5.43 -13.33
N LYS A 236 2.31 -6.37 -12.45
CA LYS A 236 1.39 -7.32 -11.82
C LYS A 236 1.05 -6.90 -10.40
N PHE A 237 -0.24 -6.89 -10.09
CA PHE A 237 -0.76 -6.49 -8.80
C PHE A 237 -1.75 -7.53 -8.28
N LEU A 238 -1.56 -7.95 -7.04
CA LEU A 238 -2.51 -8.80 -6.32
C LEU A 238 -3.07 -8.00 -5.15
N VAL A 239 -4.39 -7.77 -5.10
CA VAL A 239 -5.06 -7.06 -4.01
C VAL A 239 -5.92 -8.04 -3.23
N VAL A 240 -5.43 -8.47 -2.07
CA VAL A 240 -6.05 -9.47 -1.19
C VAL A 240 -6.91 -8.78 -0.14
N PHE A 241 -8.20 -9.11 -0.09
CA PHE A 241 -9.10 -8.75 1.01
C PHE A 241 -9.29 -9.98 1.88
N SER A 242 -8.82 -9.94 3.12
CA SER A 242 -8.90 -11.07 4.03
C SER A 242 -8.96 -10.60 5.49
N ASN A 243 -9.44 -11.47 6.39
CA ASN A 243 -9.28 -11.33 7.84
C ASN A 243 -8.49 -12.53 8.40
N TYR A 244 -7.59 -13.06 7.59
CA TYR A 244 -6.73 -14.17 7.95
C TYR A 244 -5.87 -13.83 9.16
N GLN A 245 -5.80 -14.76 10.11
CA GLN A 245 -5.22 -14.56 11.43
C GLN A 245 -4.38 -15.77 11.90
N ASN A 246 -4.20 -16.79 11.03
CA ASN A 246 -3.41 -17.96 11.39
C ASN A 246 -1.97 -17.75 10.90
N ASP A 247 -0.99 -18.19 11.68
CA ASP A 247 0.42 -18.07 11.30
C ASP A 247 0.70 -18.62 9.90
N VAL A 248 1.45 -17.85 9.11
CA VAL A 248 1.92 -18.27 7.79
C VAL A 248 3.04 -19.29 7.97
N THR A 249 2.89 -20.46 7.35
CA THR A 249 3.91 -21.51 7.45
C THR A 249 5.18 -21.12 6.68
N ASN A 250 6.33 -21.74 7.02
CA ASN A 250 7.58 -21.53 6.28
C ASN A 250 7.46 -21.86 4.78
N GLU A 251 6.63 -22.84 4.43
CA GLU A 251 6.38 -23.23 3.03
C GLU A 251 5.58 -22.14 2.31
N GLU A 252 4.53 -21.62 2.95
CA GLU A 252 3.74 -20.50 2.41
C GLU A 252 4.56 -19.23 2.26
N ASN A 253 5.37 -18.87 3.26
CA ASN A 253 6.26 -17.71 3.19
C ASN A 253 7.22 -17.80 2.00
N LYS A 254 7.77 -18.99 1.71
CA LYS A 254 8.63 -19.17 0.53
C LYS A 254 7.88 -18.91 -0.78
N LEU A 255 6.63 -19.35 -0.89
CA LEU A 255 5.79 -19.11 -2.07
C LEU A 255 5.45 -17.61 -2.21
N ILE A 256 5.12 -16.95 -1.10
CA ILE A 256 4.83 -15.51 -1.04
C ILE A 256 6.05 -14.71 -1.50
N GLU A 257 7.22 -14.97 -0.94
CA GLU A 257 8.44 -14.24 -1.28
C GLU A 257 8.82 -14.43 -2.75
N THR A 258 8.64 -15.64 -3.29
CA THR A 258 8.83 -15.90 -4.72
C THR A 258 7.85 -15.09 -5.58
N LEU A 259 6.57 -15.01 -5.18
CA LEU A 259 5.56 -14.25 -5.91
C LEU A 259 5.87 -12.73 -5.88
N LYS A 260 6.36 -12.23 -4.74
CA LYS A 260 6.73 -10.81 -4.55
C LYS A 260 7.85 -10.34 -5.46
N GLU A 261 8.66 -11.23 -6.03
CA GLU A 261 9.72 -10.86 -6.99
C GLU A 261 9.15 -10.20 -8.26
N ASN A 262 7.93 -10.56 -8.66
CA ASN A 262 7.31 -10.12 -9.91
C ASN A 262 5.90 -9.54 -9.75
N VAL A 263 5.34 -9.59 -8.53
CA VAL A 263 3.98 -9.15 -8.22
C VAL A 263 3.99 -8.28 -6.97
N ASP A 264 3.43 -7.07 -7.08
CA ASP A 264 3.17 -6.24 -5.90
C ASP A 264 1.90 -6.77 -5.19
N ILE A 265 2.05 -7.28 -3.98
CA ILE A 265 0.93 -7.82 -3.19
C ILE A 265 0.43 -6.76 -2.21
N PHE A 266 -0.79 -6.30 -2.43
CA PHE A 266 -1.54 -5.46 -1.52
C PHE A 266 -2.44 -6.30 -0.65
N VAL A 267 -2.38 -6.10 0.66
CA VAL A 267 -3.29 -6.77 1.59
C VAL A 267 -4.17 -5.75 2.27
N VAL A 268 -5.47 -5.99 2.27
CA VAL A 268 -6.50 -5.19 2.92
C VAL A 268 -7.13 -6.04 4.01
N GLY A 269 -6.66 -5.82 5.24
CA GLY A 269 -7.21 -6.44 6.45
C GLY A 269 -8.46 -5.70 6.89
N LEU A 270 -9.53 -6.45 7.16
CA LEU A 270 -10.83 -5.90 7.52
C LEU A 270 -11.27 -6.43 8.88
N ASP A 271 -11.68 -5.53 9.77
CA ASP A 271 -12.31 -5.82 11.05
C ASP A 271 -11.49 -6.78 11.94
N GLN A 272 -10.19 -6.53 11.99
CA GLN A 272 -9.24 -7.24 12.85
C GLN A 272 -8.67 -6.29 13.89
N SER A 273 -8.27 -6.79 15.06
CA SER A 273 -7.38 -6.03 15.95
C SER A 273 -6.00 -5.84 15.29
N ASP A 274 -5.23 -4.88 15.78
CA ASP A 274 -3.86 -4.67 15.33
C ASP A 274 -3.03 -5.97 15.48
N GLU A 275 -3.17 -6.66 16.60
CA GLU A 275 -2.51 -7.96 16.87
C GLU A 275 -2.88 -9.04 15.84
N GLN A 276 -4.17 -9.15 15.49
CA GLN A 276 -4.63 -10.13 14.50
C GLN A 276 -4.19 -9.80 13.08
N PHE A 277 -4.02 -8.51 12.78
CA PHE A 277 -3.59 -8.04 11.46
C PHE A 277 -2.11 -8.34 11.18
N GLN A 278 -1.28 -8.55 12.22
CA GLN A 278 0.16 -8.74 12.07
C GLN A 278 0.56 -9.83 11.09
N VAL A 279 -0.16 -10.96 11.14
CA VAL A 279 0.06 -12.10 10.24
C VAL A 279 -0.06 -11.70 8.75
N MET A 280 -0.90 -10.72 8.44
CA MET A 280 -1.11 -10.28 7.06
C MET A 280 0.08 -9.50 6.49
N LEU A 281 0.96 -8.97 7.36
CA LEU A 281 2.16 -8.26 6.92
C LEU A 281 3.14 -9.19 6.22
N ASP A 282 3.22 -10.45 6.65
CA ASP A 282 4.08 -11.46 6.03
C ASP A 282 3.66 -11.75 4.58
N ILE A 283 2.36 -11.63 4.29
CA ILE A 283 1.81 -11.82 2.94
C ILE A 283 2.07 -10.59 2.04
N ALA A 284 2.06 -9.40 2.63
CA ALA A 284 1.97 -8.15 1.89
C ALA A 284 3.33 -7.61 1.42
N SER A 285 3.36 -7.01 0.23
CA SER A 285 4.33 -5.96 -0.14
C SER A 285 3.91 -4.61 0.44
N THR A 286 2.59 -4.40 0.57
CA THR A 286 1.99 -3.22 1.19
C THR A 286 0.67 -3.61 1.82
N SER A 287 0.47 -3.20 3.07
CA SER A 287 -0.69 -3.60 3.86
C SER A 287 -1.55 -2.38 4.21
N PHE A 288 -2.85 -2.58 4.27
CA PHE A 288 -3.84 -1.60 4.69
C PHE A 288 -4.75 -2.25 5.72
N HIS A 289 -4.75 -1.69 6.93
CA HIS A 289 -5.61 -2.16 8.00
C HIS A 289 -6.83 -1.26 8.13
N ILE A 290 -8.00 -1.88 8.04
CA ILE A 290 -9.30 -1.24 8.28
C ILE A 290 -9.88 -1.93 9.52
N GLY A 291 -9.62 -1.34 10.69
CA GLY A 291 -9.84 -1.93 12.01
C GLY A 291 -11.30 -2.14 12.46
N ILE A 292 -11.45 -2.41 13.75
CA ILE A 292 -12.67 -2.89 14.45
C ILE A 292 -13.72 -1.76 14.62
N ASP A 293 -14.99 -2.17 14.76
CA ASP A 293 -16.23 -1.40 15.04
C ASP A 293 -17.05 -0.95 13.83
N GLY A 294 -16.72 -1.43 12.63
CA GLY A 294 -17.56 -1.18 11.47
C GLY A 294 -17.72 0.29 11.07
N ASP A 295 -17.08 1.23 11.79
CA ASP A 295 -16.87 2.59 11.35
C ASP A 295 -15.71 2.59 10.36
N MET A 296 -15.99 2.00 9.20
CA MET A 296 -15.36 2.36 7.95
C MET A 296 -15.66 3.84 7.68
N SER A 297 -15.02 4.73 8.44
CA SER A 297 -15.00 6.14 8.14
C SER A 297 -14.59 6.26 6.68
N VAL A 298 -15.51 6.77 5.87
CA VAL A 298 -15.39 6.89 4.41
C VAL A 298 -14.08 7.61 4.07
N ASN A 299 -13.65 8.54 4.92
CA ASN A 299 -12.41 9.31 4.80
C ASN A 299 -11.13 8.46 4.97
N SER A 300 -11.16 7.45 5.86
CA SER A 300 -10.04 6.53 6.04
C SER A 300 -9.87 5.65 4.80
N ILE A 301 -10.99 5.14 4.26
CA ILE A 301 -11.01 4.34 3.02
C ILE A 301 -10.53 5.13 1.82
N ASP A 302 -10.95 6.38 1.66
CA ASP A 302 -10.56 7.18 0.50
C ASP A 302 -9.05 7.47 0.49
N THR A 303 -8.43 7.61 1.67
CA THR A 303 -6.98 7.74 1.81
C THR A 303 -6.24 6.45 1.43
N TYR A 304 -6.77 5.29 1.81
CA TYR A 304 -6.22 3.98 1.42
C TYR A 304 -6.33 3.76 -0.08
N ILE A 305 -7.50 4.06 -0.65
CA ILE A 305 -7.75 3.93 -2.09
C ILE A 305 -6.84 4.86 -2.86
N SER A 306 -6.69 6.11 -2.43
CA SER A 306 -5.75 7.05 -3.07
C SER A 306 -4.32 6.50 -3.06
N SER A 307 -3.89 5.90 -1.94
CA SER A 307 -2.59 5.23 -1.87
C SER A 307 -2.51 4.10 -2.88
N LEU A 308 -3.45 3.15 -2.87
CA LEU A 308 -3.44 2.00 -3.76
C LEU A 308 -3.45 2.42 -5.24
N LEU A 309 -4.24 3.42 -5.60
CA LEU A 309 -4.29 3.97 -6.96
C LEU A 309 -2.96 4.60 -7.37
N GLU A 310 -2.32 5.35 -6.48
CA GLU A 310 -1.00 5.92 -6.75
C GLU A 310 0.05 4.83 -6.89
N GLN A 311 0.01 3.81 -6.04
CA GLN A 311 0.98 2.72 -6.07
C GLN A 311 0.86 1.83 -7.31
N THR A 312 -0.36 1.72 -7.86
CA THR A 312 -0.60 1.01 -9.12
C THR A 312 -0.29 1.86 -10.36
N ASN A 313 -0.11 3.18 -10.22
CA ASN A 313 0.29 4.08 -11.30
C ASN A 313 1.81 4.27 -11.32
N THR A 314 2.55 3.25 -11.78
CA THR A 314 4.02 3.33 -11.85
C THR A 314 4.50 4.32 -12.91
N VAL A 315 5.41 5.21 -12.52
CA VAL A 315 6.27 5.98 -13.42
C VAL A 315 7.59 5.23 -13.53
N HIS A 316 7.94 4.77 -14.73
CA HIS A 316 9.24 4.17 -14.98
C HIS A 316 10.18 5.27 -15.48
N CYS A 317 11.16 5.66 -14.68
CA CYS A 317 12.13 6.68 -15.05
C CYS A 317 13.48 6.02 -15.32
N GLU A 318 13.95 6.10 -16.56
CA GLU A 318 15.32 5.78 -16.91
C GLU A 318 16.17 7.06 -16.90
N LEU A 319 17.34 6.97 -16.26
CA LEU A 319 18.38 7.99 -16.34
C LEU A 319 18.93 8.03 -17.76
N ARG A 320 19.05 9.23 -18.32
CA ARG A 320 19.66 9.44 -19.63
C ARG A 320 21.18 9.32 -19.61
#